data_AF-A0AB36I3Q2-F1
#
_entry.id   AF-A0AB36I3Q2-F1
#
_cell.length_a   1.000
_cell.length_b   1.000
_cell.length_c   1.000
_cell.angle_alpha   90.00
_cell.angle_beta   90.00
_cell.angle_gamma   90.00
#
_symmetry.space_group_name_H-M   'P 1'
#
loop_
_entity.id
_entity.type
_entity.pdbx_description
1 polymer ?
#
loop_
_entity_poly.entity_id
_entity_poly.type
_entity_poly.pdbx_seq_one_letter_code
_entity_poly.pdbx_strand_id
1 'polypeptide(L)'
;MATDDSAHMPDAVIKASRQPANIEIAHQVGEVIAHMLGDGQSVIDPTETIWTAEAAEDLRARIGDNPILGSDKGQWDKLDHQLDGAPRAVVLLAAELVFLREHALYVALPTTRLAHVERVLAHLDPPVAIKDPMATWLSRPVRTAGFDPGSWYNGALWRHLIWAATFVRHWKELPEDKRETAKNNPWAFQQVMLASGTDRSDIRNALQFLAFPQAFEPISAASMKTEIRNGLAHLIGGATGSTPAAIDSDLLAIR
;
A
#
# COMPACT_ATOMS: atom_id res chain seq x y z
N MET A 1 47.35 8.15 -13.45
CA MET A 1 46.23 9.09 -13.65
C MET A 1 45.43 8.59 -14.84
N ALA A 2 44.40 7.79 -14.57
CA ALA A 2 43.41 7.38 -15.56
C ALA A 2 42.07 7.44 -14.83
N THR A 3 41.17 8.22 -15.39
CA THR A 3 39.95 8.76 -14.80
C THR A 3 38.91 7.67 -14.57
N ASP A 4 38.39 7.67 -13.35
CA ASP A 4 37.19 6.99 -12.89
C ASP A 4 35.99 7.61 -13.61
N ASP A 5 35.38 6.84 -14.52
CA ASP A 5 34.15 7.20 -15.21
C ASP A 5 33.04 6.31 -14.65
N SER A 6 32.72 6.53 -13.38
CA SER A 6 31.55 5.96 -12.74
C SER A 6 30.31 6.47 -13.48
N ALA A 7 29.78 5.64 -14.36
CA ALA A 7 28.62 5.94 -15.19
C ALA A 7 27.41 6.28 -14.33
N HIS A 8 27.20 7.58 -14.10
CA HIS A 8 25.94 8.13 -13.62
C HIS A 8 24.91 7.93 -14.74
N MET A 9 24.12 6.87 -14.64
CA MET A 9 22.97 6.66 -15.52
C MET A 9 21.98 7.82 -15.30
N PRO A 10 21.63 8.61 -16.33
CA PRO A 10 20.75 9.75 -16.17
C PRO A 10 19.32 9.29 -15.80
N ASP A 11 18.67 10.01 -14.88
CA ASP A 11 17.28 9.80 -14.38
C ASP A 11 16.24 9.44 -15.46
N ALA A 12 16.47 9.86 -16.71
CA ALA A 12 15.63 9.54 -17.85
C ALA A 12 15.61 8.05 -18.23
N VAL A 13 16.70 7.31 -18.01
CA VAL A 13 16.80 5.88 -18.33
C VAL A 13 16.09 5.03 -17.26
N ILE A 14 16.21 5.41 -15.98
CA ILE A 14 15.48 4.78 -14.85
C ILE A 14 13.95 4.93 -15.04
N LYS A 15 13.49 6.08 -15.55
CA LYS A 15 12.07 6.31 -15.89
C LYS A 15 11.56 5.44 -17.06
N ALA A 16 12.44 4.98 -17.96
CA ALA A 16 12.05 4.27 -19.18
C ALA A 16 11.87 2.74 -19.01
N SER A 17 12.39 2.14 -17.93
CA SER A 17 12.28 0.68 -17.69
C SER A 17 10.95 0.25 -17.06
N ARG A 18 10.14 1.19 -16.53
CA ARG A 18 8.88 0.86 -15.89
C ARG A 18 7.79 0.61 -16.93
N GLN A 19 7.02 -0.46 -16.74
CA GLN A 19 5.79 -0.62 -17.51
C GLN A 19 4.85 0.57 -17.25
N PRO A 20 4.42 1.32 -18.30
CA PRO A 20 3.56 2.49 -18.13
C PRO A 20 2.28 2.18 -17.34
N ALA A 21 1.74 0.97 -17.51
CA ALA A 21 0.56 0.54 -16.77
C ALA A 21 0.77 0.48 -15.24
N ASN A 22 1.99 0.19 -14.76
CA ASN A 22 2.31 0.21 -13.33
C ASN A 22 2.39 1.64 -12.78
N ILE A 23 2.89 2.59 -13.57
CA ILE A 23 2.87 4.01 -13.20
C ILE A 23 1.43 4.52 -13.15
N GLU A 24 0.63 4.16 -14.14
CA GLU A 24 -0.77 4.57 -14.26
C GLU A 24 -1.60 4.15 -13.04
N ILE A 25 -1.50 2.90 -12.58
CA ILE A 25 -2.30 2.46 -11.41
C ILE A 25 -1.89 3.18 -10.11
N ALA A 26 -0.63 3.60 -9.99
CA ALA A 26 -0.18 4.39 -8.85
C ALA A 26 -0.69 5.84 -8.95
N HIS A 27 -0.67 6.45 -10.13
CA HIS A 27 -1.25 7.76 -10.36
C HIS A 27 -2.76 7.81 -10.08
N GLN A 28 -3.49 6.76 -10.46
CA GLN A 28 -4.94 6.64 -10.20
C GLN A 28 -5.27 6.77 -8.71
N VAL A 29 -4.46 6.19 -7.83
CA VAL A 29 -4.70 6.27 -6.38
C VAL A 29 -3.99 7.43 -5.69
N GLY A 30 -3.35 8.31 -6.46
CA GLY A 30 -2.56 9.42 -5.93
C GLY A 30 -3.38 10.33 -5.02
N GLU A 31 -4.66 10.56 -5.31
CA GLU A 31 -5.57 11.34 -4.48
C GLU A 31 -5.82 10.66 -3.12
N VAL A 32 -6.09 9.35 -3.10
CA VAL A 32 -6.26 8.58 -1.85
C VAL A 32 -4.99 8.65 -0.99
N ILE A 33 -3.82 8.48 -1.61
CA ILE A 33 -2.52 8.59 -0.91
C ILE A 33 -2.29 10.02 -0.40
N ALA A 34 -2.63 11.05 -1.19
CA ALA A 34 -2.48 12.44 -0.81
C ALA A 34 -3.33 12.78 0.42
N HIS A 35 -4.58 12.32 0.47
CA HIS A 35 -5.44 12.51 1.63
C HIS A 35 -4.95 11.73 2.85
N MET A 36 -4.57 10.46 2.70
CA MET A 36 -3.97 9.65 3.78
C MET A 36 -2.79 10.37 4.44
N LEU A 37 -1.89 10.93 3.62
CA LEU A 37 -0.69 11.60 4.10
C LEU A 37 -0.92 13.08 4.46
N GLY A 38 -2.04 13.67 4.05
CA GLY A 38 -2.36 15.08 4.16
C GLY A 38 -3.55 15.37 5.07
N ASP A 39 -4.58 15.99 4.48
CA ASP A 39 -5.78 16.53 5.14
C ASP A 39 -6.70 15.45 5.75
N GLY A 40 -6.56 14.20 5.34
CA GLY A 40 -7.30 13.06 5.80
C GLY A 40 -8.75 12.93 5.30
N GLN A 41 -9.12 13.68 4.25
CA GLN A 41 -10.44 13.55 3.63
C GLN A 41 -10.64 12.16 3.01
N SER A 42 -11.90 11.70 2.95
CA SER A 42 -12.25 10.50 2.18
C SER A 42 -12.49 10.85 0.72
N VAL A 43 -11.98 10.00 -0.19
CA VAL A 43 -12.35 10.04 -1.61
C VAL A 43 -13.73 9.42 -1.82
N ILE A 44 -14.08 8.37 -1.07
CA ILE A 44 -15.38 7.69 -1.16
C ILE A 44 -16.52 8.62 -0.70
N ASP A 45 -16.32 9.34 0.40
CA ASP A 45 -17.27 10.32 0.93
C ASP A 45 -16.56 11.63 1.33
N PRO A 46 -16.47 12.62 0.42
CA PRO A 46 -15.74 13.87 0.67
C PRO A 46 -16.26 14.73 1.83
N THR A 47 -17.39 14.37 2.43
CA THR A 47 -17.91 15.04 3.63
C THR A 47 -17.26 14.53 4.92
N GLU A 48 -16.52 13.42 4.86
CA GLU A 48 -15.91 12.74 5.99
C GLU A 48 -14.39 12.90 6.00
N THR A 49 -13.82 13.01 7.21
CA THR A 49 -12.36 12.93 7.44
C THR A 49 -12.06 11.60 8.12
N ILE A 50 -11.38 10.70 7.42
CA ILE A 50 -11.29 9.29 7.79
C ILE A 50 -9.87 8.85 8.13
N TRP A 51 -8.86 9.50 7.58
CA TRP A 51 -7.46 9.17 7.81
C TRP A 51 -6.96 9.81 9.10
N THR A 52 -7.69 9.64 10.20
CA THR A 52 -7.37 10.22 11.51
C THR A 52 -6.71 9.20 12.43
N ALA A 53 -6.04 9.67 13.49
CA ALA A 53 -5.45 8.77 14.47
C ALA A 53 -6.53 7.96 15.21
N GLU A 54 -7.69 8.57 15.45
CA GLU A 54 -8.82 7.99 16.16
C GLU A 54 -9.50 6.88 15.34
N ALA A 55 -9.82 7.14 14.07
CA ALA A 55 -10.44 6.14 13.21
C ALA A 55 -9.48 4.97 12.94
N ALA A 56 -8.19 5.26 12.79
CA ALA A 56 -7.16 4.25 12.63
C ALA A 56 -7.00 3.39 13.89
N GLU A 57 -6.98 3.98 15.08
CA GLU A 57 -6.91 3.20 16.31
C GLU A 57 -8.15 2.34 16.53
N ASP A 58 -9.35 2.86 16.27
CA ASP A 58 -10.59 2.08 16.40
C ASP A 58 -10.58 0.88 15.42
N LEU A 59 -10.21 1.09 14.15
CA LEU A 59 -10.06 0.01 13.17
C LEU A 59 -9.04 -1.04 13.64
N ARG A 60 -7.87 -0.60 14.13
CA ARG A 60 -6.81 -1.49 14.62
C ARG A 60 -7.30 -2.30 15.83
N ALA A 61 -7.98 -1.67 16.79
CA ALA A 61 -8.48 -2.32 18.00
C ALA A 61 -9.55 -3.36 17.69
N ARG A 62 -10.52 -3.03 16.82
CA ARG A 62 -11.59 -3.96 16.39
C ARG A 62 -11.05 -5.26 15.81
N ILE A 63 -9.95 -5.19 15.07
CA ILE A 63 -9.36 -6.35 14.41
C ILE A 63 -8.33 -7.05 15.31
N GLY A 64 -7.47 -6.26 15.96
CA GLY A 64 -6.30 -6.76 16.68
C GLY A 64 -6.56 -7.20 18.12
N ASP A 65 -7.46 -6.52 18.82
CA ASP A 65 -7.72 -6.79 20.25
C ASP A 65 -8.84 -7.82 20.44
N ASN A 66 -9.69 -8.01 19.42
CA ASN A 66 -10.72 -9.03 19.36
C ASN A 66 -10.47 -10.01 18.20
N PRO A 67 -9.40 -10.84 18.25
CA PRO A 67 -9.10 -11.77 17.19
C PRO A 67 -10.15 -12.89 17.13
N ILE A 68 -10.84 -13.02 15.99
CA ILE A 68 -11.76 -14.14 15.73
C ILE A 68 -10.92 -15.34 15.27
N LEU A 69 -10.65 -16.26 16.18
CA LEU A 69 -9.88 -17.49 15.95
C LEU A 69 -10.76 -18.58 15.32
N GLY A 70 -10.13 -19.55 14.64
CA GLY A 70 -10.82 -20.65 13.96
C GLY A 70 -10.80 -20.55 12.43
N SER A 71 -11.09 -21.66 11.76
CA SER A 71 -11.14 -21.78 10.29
C SER A 71 -12.56 -21.94 9.74
N ASP A 72 -13.56 -21.84 10.62
CA ASP A 72 -15.00 -21.95 10.33
C ASP A 72 -15.53 -20.76 9.53
N LYS A 73 -14.92 -19.58 9.70
CA LYS A 73 -15.26 -18.34 8.97
C LYS A 73 -14.12 -17.88 8.07
N GLY A 74 -14.46 -17.39 6.87
CA GLY A 74 -13.50 -16.73 5.98
C GLY A 74 -13.04 -15.39 6.56
N GLN A 75 -11.90 -14.87 6.07
CA GLN A 75 -11.36 -13.58 6.54
C GLN A 75 -12.34 -12.41 6.37
N TRP A 76 -13.17 -12.45 5.33
CA TRP A 76 -14.19 -11.43 5.07
C TRP A 76 -15.38 -11.53 6.03
N ASP A 77 -15.83 -12.75 6.38
CA ASP A 77 -16.91 -12.91 7.37
C ASP A 77 -16.46 -12.45 8.75
N LYS A 78 -15.18 -12.64 9.07
CA LYS A 78 -14.57 -12.12 10.30
C LYS A 78 -14.50 -10.60 10.29
N LEU A 79 -14.10 -10.01 9.17
CA LEU A 79 -14.08 -8.55 9.04
C LEU A 79 -15.48 -7.96 9.18
N ASP A 80 -16.51 -8.60 8.63
CA ASP A 80 -17.89 -8.15 8.80
C ASP A 80 -18.30 -8.09 10.27
N HIS A 81 -17.99 -9.14 11.03
CA HIS A 81 -18.25 -9.16 12.47
C HIS A 81 -17.46 -8.08 13.23
N GLN A 82 -16.24 -7.76 12.78
CA GLN A 82 -15.38 -6.77 13.43
C GLN A 82 -15.80 -5.32 13.12
N LEU A 83 -16.44 -5.09 11.97
CA LEU A 83 -16.96 -3.79 11.55
C LEU A 83 -18.41 -3.54 11.98
N ASP A 84 -19.10 -4.53 12.55
CA ASP A 84 -20.46 -4.36 13.05
C ASP A 84 -20.53 -3.22 14.09
N GLY A 85 -21.47 -2.31 13.89
CA GLY A 85 -21.63 -1.10 14.69
C GLY A 85 -20.43 -0.14 14.68
N ALA A 86 -19.51 -0.25 13.72
CA ALA A 86 -18.38 0.68 13.60
C ALA A 86 -18.84 2.09 13.17
N PRO A 87 -18.19 3.16 13.66
CA PRO A 87 -18.43 4.51 13.17
C PRO A 87 -18.20 4.62 11.66
N ARG A 88 -18.95 5.51 11.00
CA ARG A 88 -18.85 5.75 9.55
C ARG A 88 -17.41 5.98 9.09
N ALA A 89 -16.65 6.81 9.79
CA ALA A 89 -15.25 7.09 9.47
C ALA A 89 -14.36 5.84 9.51
N VAL A 90 -14.62 4.89 10.42
CA VAL A 90 -13.87 3.62 10.54
C VAL A 90 -14.19 2.69 9.39
N VAL A 91 -15.46 2.58 9.00
CA VAL A 91 -15.88 1.77 7.85
C VAL A 91 -15.31 2.34 6.55
N LEU A 92 -15.37 3.67 6.36
CA LEU A 92 -14.78 4.34 5.20
C LEU A 92 -13.25 4.16 5.16
N LEU A 93 -12.56 4.31 6.29
CA LEU A 93 -11.12 4.03 6.40
C LEU A 93 -10.79 2.59 6.00
N ALA A 94 -11.55 1.62 6.50
CA ALA A 94 -11.38 0.23 6.11
C ALA A 94 -11.62 0.02 4.60
N ALA A 95 -12.63 0.69 4.03
CA ALA A 95 -12.96 0.59 2.62
C ALA A 95 -11.85 1.16 1.72
N GLU A 96 -11.28 2.33 2.04
CA GLU A 96 -10.18 2.91 1.25
C GLU A 96 -8.87 2.12 1.42
N LEU A 97 -8.61 1.55 2.60
CA LEU A 97 -7.49 0.63 2.80
C LEU A 97 -7.64 -0.67 1.99
N VAL A 98 -8.85 -1.25 1.95
CA VAL A 98 -9.17 -2.40 1.10
C VAL A 98 -9.01 -2.02 -0.38
N PHE A 99 -9.50 -0.86 -0.78
CA PHE A 99 -9.34 -0.34 -2.14
C PHE A 99 -7.85 -0.29 -2.54
N LEU A 100 -6.98 0.34 -1.73
CA LEU A 100 -5.54 0.40 -2.00
C LEU A 100 -4.91 -1.00 -2.10
N ARG A 101 -5.29 -1.91 -1.18
CA ARG A 101 -4.80 -3.29 -1.16
C ARG A 101 -5.16 -4.07 -2.43
N GLU A 102 -6.41 -3.95 -2.89
CA GLU A 102 -6.96 -4.68 -4.04
C GLU A 102 -6.52 -4.06 -5.37
N HIS A 103 -6.38 -2.74 -5.43
CA HIS A 103 -6.04 -2.02 -6.65
C HIS A 103 -4.66 -2.40 -7.22
N ALA A 104 -3.72 -2.77 -6.36
CA ALA A 104 -2.37 -3.17 -6.76
C ALA A 104 -2.26 -4.63 -7.26
N LEU A 105 -3.36 -5.40 -7.27
CA LEU A 105 -3.32 -6.83 -7.62
C LEU A 105 -3.37 -7.06 -9.14
N TYR A 106 -2.38 -7.77 -9.65
CA TYR A 106 -2.23 -8.10 -11.07
C TYR A 106 -3.27 -9.11 -11.55
N VAL A 107 -3.64 -10.09 -10.72
CA VAL A 107 -4.49 -11.22 -11.12
C VAL A 107 -5.94 -11.14 -10.64
N ALA A 108 -6.27 -10.17 -9.77
CA ALA A 108 -7.61 -10.06 -9.18
C ALA A 108 -8.65 -9.61 -10.22
N LEU A 109 -9.77 -10.32 -10.33
CA LEU A 109 -10.85 -9.97 -11.24
C LEU A 109 -11.43 -8.58 -10.90
N PRO A 110 -11.86 -7.78 -11.89
CA PRO A 110 -12.57 -6.53 -11.67
C PRO A 110 -13.72 -6.64 -10.66
N THR A 111 -14.55 -7.67 -10.83
CA THR A 111 -15.71 -7.94 -9.97
C THR A 111 -15.30 -8.29 -8.55
N THR A 112 -14.18 -8.98 -8.35
CA THR A 112 -13.65 -9.31 -7.02
C THR A 112 -13.17 -8.06 -6.30
N ARG A 113 -12.40 -7.19 -6.97
CA ARG A 113 -11.89 -5.95 -6.35
C ARG A 113 -13.05 -5.05 -5.91
N LEU A 114 -14.04 -4.87 -6.78
CA LEU A 114 -15.23 -4.08 -6.47
C LEU A 114 -16.04 -4.69 -5.31
N ALA A 115 -16.34 -6.00 -5.39
CA ALA A 115 -17.14 -6.68 -4.36
C ALA A 115 -16.49 -6.63 -2.96
N HIS A 116 -15.16 -6.68 -2.88
CA HIS A 116 -14.44 -6.55 -1.61
C HIS A 116 -14.62 -5.16 -0.98
N VAL A 117 -14.54 -4.08 -1.77
CA VAL A 117 -14.75 -2.73 -1.26
C VAL A 117 -16.23 -2.51 -0.90
N GLU A 118 -17.15 -2.93 -1.77
CA GLU A 118 -18.60 -2.82 -1.54
C GLU A 118 -19.05 -3.60 -0.30
N ARG A 119 -18.45 -4.77 -0.04
CA ARG A 119 -18.72 -5.54 1.18
C ARG A 119 -18.40 -4.76 2.44
N VAL A 120 -17.30 -4.00 2.46
CA VAL A 120 -16.97 -3.13 3.60
C VAL A 120 -17.98 -1.98 3.70
N LEU A 121 -18.31 -1.33 2.58
CA LEU A 121 -19.26 -0.21 2.57
C LEU A 121 -20.70 -0.60 2.92
N ALA A 122 -21.05 -1.89 2.82
CA ALA A 122 -22.36 -2.40 3.23
C ALA A 122 -22.62 -2.28 4.75
N HIS A 123 -21.58 -2.01 5.56
CA HIS A 123 -21.72 -1.70 6.99
C HIS A 123 -22.13 -0.25 7.28
N LEU A 124 -22.26 0.59 6.24
CA LEU A 124 -22.77 1.96 6.39
C LEU A 124 -24.29 2.02 6.30
N ASP A 125 -24.89 2.87 7.14
CA ASP A 125 -26.30 3.26 7.04
C ASP A 125 -26.41 4.80 6.98
N PRO A 126 -26.81 5.41 5.84
CA PRO A 126 -27.11 4.75 4.57
C PRO A 126 -25.83 4.25 3.86
N PRO A 127 -25.94 3.19 3.03
CA PRO A 127 -24.84 2.69 2.22
C PRO A 127 -24.29 3.75 1.26
N VAL A 128 -22.98 3.73 1.03
CA VAL A 128 -22.31 4.55 0.02
C VAL A 128 -21.91 3.68 -1.15
N ALA A 129 -22.23 4.11 -2.36
CA ALA A 129 -21.79 3.44 -3.58
C ALA A 129 -20.44 4.01 -4.05
N ILE A 130 -19.58 3.14 -4.58
CA ILE A 130 -18.35 3.53 -5.24
C ILE A 130 -18.69 4.25 -6.55
N LYS A 131 -18.22 5.49 -6.70
CA LYS A 131 -18.44 6.32 -7.89
C LYS A 131 -17.19 6.39 -8.75
N ASP A 132 -17.35 6.92 -9.96
CA ASP A 132 -16.20 7.33 -10.76
C ASP A 132 -15.43 8.47 -10.08
N PRO A 133 -14.10 8.53 -10.27
CA PRO A 133 -13.30 7.65 -11.14
C PRO A 133 -12.89 6.30 -10.50
N MET A 134 -13.16 6.09 -9.21
CA MET A 134 -12.69 4.92 -8.47
C MET A 134 -13.30 3.59 -8.94
N ALA A 135 -14.58 3.61 -9.33
CA ALA A 135 -15.22 2.46 -9.98
C ALA A 135 -14.49 2.04 -11.26
N THR A 136 -14.13 3.01 -12.10
CA THR A 136 -13.36 2.78 -13.33
C THR A 136 -11.99 2.16 -13.02
N TRP A 137 -11.27 2.65 -12.01
CA TRP A 137 -9.96 2.10 -11.63
C TRP A 137 -10.04 0.62 -11.18
N LEU A 138 -11.05 0.26 -10.39
CA LEU A 138 -11.30 -1.12 -9.98
C LEU A 138 -11.66 -2.03 -11.15
N SER A 139 -12.22 -1.47 -12.22
CA SER A 139 -12.68 -2.23 -13.40
C SER A 139 -11.56 -2.67 -14.36
N ARG A 140 -10.31 -2.21 -14.17
CA ARG A 140 -9.15 -2.54 -15.01
C ARG A 140 -9.04 -4.05 -15.26
N PRO A 141 -8.77 -4.54 -16.50
CA PRO A 141 -8.61 -5.97 -16.76
C PRO A 141 -7.52 -6.64 -15.90
N VAL A 142 -7.62 -7.95 -15.75
CA VAL A 142 -6.55 -8.74 -15.13
C VAL A 142 -5.31 -8.72 -16.00
N ARG A 143 -4.15 -8.96 -15.36
CA ARG A 143 -2.84 -9.07 -15.99
C ARG A 143 -2.37 -7.81 -16.72
N THR A 144 -2.91 -6.65 -16.35
CA THR A 144 -2.53 -5.36 -16.92
C THR A 144 -1.43 -4.65 -16.15
N ALA A 145 -1.52 -4.61 -14.81
CA ALA A 145 -0.62 -3.84 -13.95
C ALA A 145 -0.70 -4.32 -12.49
N GLY A 146 0.32 -4.01 -11.71
CA GLY A 146 0.45 -4.38 -10.30
C GLY A 146 1.36 -5.58 -10.08
N PHE A 147 1.13 -6.31 -9.00
CA PHE A 147 1.92 -7.49 -8.63
C PHE A 147 1.05 -8.74 -8.47
N ASP A 148 1.65 -9.91 -8.66
CA ASP A 148 0.99 -11.18 -8.35
C ASP A 148 1.03 -11.44 -6.83
N PRO A 149 -0.11 -11.45 -6.13
CA PRO A 149 -0.13 -11.75 -4.71
C PRO A 149 0.08 -13.25 -4.47
N GLY A 150 1.10 -13.59 -3.69
CA GLY A 150 1.22 -14.94 -3.14
C GLY A 150 0.05 -15.28 -2.19
N SER A 151 -0.12 -16.57 -1.90
CA SER A 151 -1.15 -17.07 -0.96
C SER A 151 -1.08 -16.37 0.41
N TRP A 152 0.13 -16.04 0.87
CA TRP A 152 0.36 -15.29 2.10
C TRP A 152 -0.27 -13.90 2.09
N TYR A 153 -0.10 -13.13 1.00
CA TYR A 153 -0.71 -11.81 0.86
C TYR A 153 -2.24 -11.92 0.87
N ASN A 154 -2.78 -12.88 0.12
CA ASN A 154 -4.22 -13.08 -0.04
C ASN A 154 -4.91 -13.47 1.27
N GLY A 155 -4.28 -14.27 2.13
CA GLY A 155 -4.84 -14.68 3.43
C GLY A 155 -4.59 -13.71 4.59
N ALA A 156 -3.92 -12.58 4.35
CA ALA A 156 -3.45 -11.67 5.39
C ALA A 156 -4.23 -10.35 5.51
N LEU A 157 -5.48 -10.27 5.00
CA LEU A 157 -6.31 -9.05 5.04
C LEU A 157 -6.30 -8.37 6.41
N TRP A 158 -6.66 -9.11 7.47
CA TRP A 158 -6.73 -8.57 8.83
C TRP A 158 -5.38 -8.02 9.31
N ARG A 159 -4.27 -8.69 8.96
CA ARG A 159 -2.91 -8.20 9.29
C ARG A 159 -2.56 -6.94 8.51
N HIS A 160 -2.99 -6.86 7.25
CA HIS A 160 -2.76 -5.69 6.41
C HIS A 160 -3.52 -4.48 6.95
N LEU A 161 -4.79 -4.66 7.34
CA LEU A 161 -5.59 -3.59 7.94
C LEU A 161 -5.02 -3.12 9.28
N ILE A 162 -4.62 -4.03 10.18
CA ILE A 162 -3.94 -3.67 11.44
C ILE A 162 -2.68 -2.86 11.16
N TRP A 163 -1.83 -3.34 10.24
CA TRP A 163 -0.57 -2.67 9.95
C TRP A 163 -0.79 -1.28 9.33
N ALA A 164 -1.70 -1.17 8.35
CA ALA A 164 -1.97 0.10 7.68
C ALA A 164 -2.62 1.11 8.63
N ALA A 165 -3.55 0.68 9.49
CA ALA A 165 -4.12 1.52 10.53
C ALA A 165 -3.05 1.97 11.55
N THR A 166 -2.14 1.07 11.94
CA THR A 166 -1.01 1.43 12.82
C THR A 166 -0.09 2.47 12.16
N PHE A 167 0.17 2.34 10.85
CA PHE A 167 0.92 3.33 10.09
C PHE A 167 0.21 4.69 10.03
N VAL A 168 -1.10 4.73 9.76
CA VAL A 168 -1.88 5.98 9.73
C VAL A 168 -1.81 6.70 11.08
N ARG A 169 -1.97 5.97 12.19
CA ARG A 169 -1.80 6.53 13.54
C ARG A 169 -0.41 7.12 13.74
N HIS A 170 0.63 6.34 13.43
CA HIS A 170 2.02 6.79 13.55
C HIS A 170 2.29 8.05 12.69
N TRP A 171 1.76 8.09 11.47
CA TRP A 171 1.91 9.22 10.57
C TRP A 171 1.32 10.51 11.13
N LYS A 172 0.14 10.44 11.77
CA LYS A 172 -0.49 11.62 12.37
C LYS A 172 0.23 12.13 13.62
N GLU A 173 0.98 11.28 14.31
CA GLU A 173 1.81 11.67 15.46
C GLU A 173 3.16 12.31 15.05
N LEU A 174 3.56 12.20 13.78
CA LEU A 174 4.83 12.76 13.33
C LEU A 174 4.84 14.31 13.36
N PRO A 175 5.99 14.92 13.66
CA PRO A 175 6.24 16.32 13.38
C PRO A 175 6.01 16.68 11.90
N GLU A 176 5.50 17.89 11.65
CA GLU A 176 5.14 18.34 10.30
C GLU A 176 6.33 18.34 9.32
N ASP A 177 7.52 18.74 9.78
CA ASP A 177 8.75 18.73 8.97
C ASP A 177 9.13 17.31 8.50
N LYS A 178 8.92 16.31 9.36
CA LYS A 178 9.14 14.91 9.02
C LYS A 178 8.09 14.40 8.02
N ARG A 179 6.82 14.80 8.19
CA ARG A 179 5.76 14.46 7.21
C ARG A 179 6.05 15.06 5.85
N GLU A 180 6.39 16.34 5.78
CA GLU A 180 6.71 17.03 4.52
C GLU A 180 7.93 16.42 3.81
N THR A 181 8.95 16.05 4.58
CA THR A 181 10.10 15.31 4.03
C THR A 181 9.67 13.96 3.47
N ALA A 182 8.90 13.18 4.23
CA ALA A 182 8.47 11.84 3.83
C ALA A 182 7.48 11.86 2.65
N LYS A 183 6.64 12.88 2.49
CA LYS A 183 5.74 13.04 1.32
C LYS A 183 6.50 13.17 0.00
N ASN A 184 7.73 13.68 0.03
CA ASN A 184 8.50 14.00 -1.17
C ASN A 184 9.75 13.13 -1.35
N ASN A 185 10.05 12.24 -0.40
CA ASN A 185 11.24 11.40 -0.43
C ASN A 185 10.88 9.93 -0.15
N PRO A 186 11.02 9.02 -1.13
CA PRO A 186 10.65 7.62 -0.99
C PRO A 186 11.39 6.92 0.15
N TRP A 187 12.66 7.28 0.37
CA TRP A 187 13.48 6.66 1.41
C TRP A 187 13.06 7.14 2.81
N ALA A 188 12.76 8.42 2.97
CA ALA A 188 12.21 8.95 4.21
C ALA A 188 10.82 8.34 4.50
N PHE A 189 9.98 8.20 3.48
CA PHE A 189 8.69 7.52 3.59
C PHE A 189 8.82 6.08 4.07
N GLN A 190 9.73 5.31 3.46
CA GLN A 190 10.00 3.94 3.88
C GLN A 190 10.47 3.87 5.33
N GLN A 191 11.36 4.78 5.77
CA GLN A 191 11.82 4.83 7.15
C GLN A 191 10.67 5.07 8.12
N VAL A 192 9.75 5.99 7.79
CA VAL A 192 8.54 6.23 8.60
C VAL A 192 7.67 4.97 8.66
N MET A 193 7.42 4.31 7.53
CA MET A 193 6.65 3.06 7.51
C MET A 193 7.28 1.97 8.38
N LEU A 194 8.61 1.81 8.32
CA LEU A 194 9.34 0.84 9.15
C LEU A 194 9.33 1.21 10.63
N ALA A 195 9.28 2.50 10.97
CA ALA A 195 9.22 2.99 12.35
C ALA A 195 7.81 2.88 12.97
N SER A 196 6.77 2.63 12.16
CA SER A 196 5.38 2.60 12.64
C SER A 196 5.04 1.43 13.57
N GLY A 197 5.89 0.40 13.65
CA GLY A 197 5.69 -0.74 14.55
C GLY A 197 6.24 -2.04 13.98
N THR A 198 5.60 -3.17 14.32
CA THR A 198 5.98 -4.48 13.76
C THR A 198 5.69 -4.51 12.27
N ASP A 199 6.74 -4.66 11.45
CA ASP A 199 6.61 -4.58 9.99
C ASP A 199 5.77 -5.73 9.40
N ARG A 200 5.03 -5.38 8.34
CA ARG A 200 4.37 -6.30 7.41
C ARG A 200 4.81 -5.89 6.01
N SER A 201 5.98 -6.41 5.63
CA SER A 201 6.65 -6.01 4.39
C SER A 201 5.76 -6.17 3.15
N ASP A 202 4.86 -7.17 3.15
CA ASP A 202 3.95 -7.44 2.06
C ASP A 202 3.01 -6.27 1.74
N ILE A 203 2.26 -5.77 2.72
CA ILE A 203 1.41 -4.59 2.54
C ILE A 203 2.23 -3.29 2.49
N ARG A 204 3.32 -3.19 3.26
CA ARG A 204 4.21 -2.02 3.23
C ARG A 204 4.78 -1.80 1.84
N ASN A 205 5.26 -2.86 1.18
CA ASN A 205 5.79 -2.79 -0.19
C ASN A 205 4.70 -2.42 -1.21
N ALA A 206 3.47 -2.92 -1.04
CA ALA A 206 2.35 -2.54 -1.89
C ALA A 206 2.05 -1.03 -1.80
N LEU A 207 1.94 -0.48 -0.58
CA LEU A 207 1.68 0.95 -0.39
C LEU A 207 2.85 1.84 -0.82
N GLN A 208 4.10 1.43 -0.58
CA GLN A 208 5.28 2.15 -1.09
C GLN A 208 5.29 2.23 -2.61
N PHE A 209 4.96 1.13 -3.30
CA PHE A 209 4.82 1.14 -4.75
C PHE A 209 3.75 2.13 -5.21
N LEU A 210 2.57 2.12 -4.59
CA LEU A 210 1.49 3.04 -4.95
C LEU A 210 1.86 4.51 -4.67
N ALA A 211 2.57 4.79 -3.58
CA ALA A 211 2.97 6.15 -3.20
C ALA A 211 4.15 6.69 -4.01
N PHE A 212 5.16 5.85 -4.29
CA PHE A 212 6.39 6.22 -5.00
C PHE A 212 6.74 5.18 -6.07
N PRO A 213 5.95 5.09 -7.15
CA PRO A 213 6.09 4.03 -8.16
C PRO A 213 7.38 4.11 -8.97
N GLN A 214 8.08 5.25 -8.91
CA GLN A 214 9.39 5.42 -9.54
C GLN A 214 10.53 4.78 -8.73
N ALA A 215 10.39 4.70 -7.41
CA ALA A 215 11.44 4.20 -6.52
C ALA A 215 11.24 2.74 -6.13
N PHE A 216 9.99 2.29 -5.95
CA PHE A 216 9.71 0.94 -5.43
C PHE A 216 9.10 0.04 -6.49
N GLU A 217 9.59 -1.19 -6.60
CA GLU A 217 9.06 -2.21 -7.50
C GLU A 217 7.65 -2.68 -7.12
N PRO A 218 6.79 -3.06 -8.10
CA PRO A 218 5.49 -3.65 -7.84
C PRO A 218 5.70 -5.11 -7.43
N ILE A 219 6.26 -5.30 -6.25
CA ILE A 219 6.62 -6.59 -5.66
C ILE A 219 6.27 -6.48 -4.18
N SER A 220 5.27 -7.22 -3.73
CA SER A 220 4.89 -7.22 -2.31
C SER A 220 5.86 -8.03 -1.44
N ALA A 221 6.31 -9.20 -1.92
CA ALA A 221 7.14 -10.11 -1.13
C ALA A 221 8.59 -9.61 -0.95
N ALA A 222 9.03 -9.44 0.30
CA ALA A 222 10.41 -9.06 0.62
C ALA A 222 11.43 -10.15 0.25
N SER A 223 11.06 -11.42 0.36
CA SER A 223 11.93 -12.54 -0.10
C SER A 223 12.17 -12.46 -1.60
N MET A 224 11.12 -12.23 -2.40
CA MET A 224 11.22 -12.05 -3.85
C MET A 224 12.10 -10.85 -4.22
N LYS A 225 11.93 -9.70 -3.54
CA LYS A 225 12.82 -8.54 -3.71
C LYS A 225 14.29 -8.91 -3.45
N THR A 226 14.55 -9.66 -2.38
CA THR A 226 15.90 -10.11 -2.01
C THR A 226 16.49 -11.07 -3.04
N GLU A 227 15.71 -12.04 -3.52
CA GLU A 227 16.13 -13.03 -4.52
C GLU A 227 16.49 -12.36 -5.85
N ILE A 228 15.61 -11.49 -6.36
CA ILE A 228 15.85 -10.72 -7.58
C ILE A 228 17.11 -9.88 -7.44
N ARG A 229 17.22 -9.12 -6.34
CA ARG A 229 18.39 -8.30 -6.04
C ARG A 229 19.65 -9.16 -6.04
N ASN A 230 19.67 -10.26 -5.29
CA ASN A 230 20.86 -11.12 -5.17
C ASN A 230 21.27 -11.72 -6.53
N GLY A 231 20.30 -12.14 -7.36
CA GLY A 231 20.57 -12.68 -8.70
C GLY A 231 21.15 -11.64 -9.67
N LEU A 232 20.79 -10.37 -9.49
CA LEU A 232 21.17 -9.27 -10.38
C LEU A 232 22.21 -8.31 -9.80
N ALA A 233 22.67 -8.52 -8.56
CA ALA A 233 23.60 -7.62 -7.86
C ALA A 233 24.91 -7.38 -8.61
N HIS A 234 25.35 -8.33 -9.44
CA HIS A 234 26.54 -8.19 -10.27
C HIS A 234 26.46 -7.01 -11.26
N LEU A 235 25.25 -6.59 -11.66
CA LEU A 235 25.03 -5.45 -12.54
C LEU A 235 25.38 -4.11 -11.89
N ILE A 236 25.40 -4.04 -10.55
CA ILE A 236 25.69 -2.84 -9.77
C ILE A 236 26.98 -2.96 -8.93
N GLY A 237 27.81 -3.95 -9.21
CA GLY A 237 29.06 -4.18 -8.46
C GLY A 237 28.89 -4.89 -7.12
N GLY A 238 27.68 -5.39 -6.82
CA GLY A 238 27.38 -6.15 -5.61
C GLY A 238 26.25 -5.54 -4.76
N ALA A 239 25.82 -6.31 -3.76
CA ALA A 239 24.81 -5.87 -2.79
C ALA A 239 25.36 -4.76 -1.89
N THR A 240 24.62 -3.65 -1.74
CA THR A 240 25.04 -2.54 -0.86
C THR A 240 24.69 -2.77 0.62
N GLY A 241 23.81 -3.73 0.90
CA GLY A 241 23.43 -4.11 2.26
C GLY A 241 22.31 -5.15 2.33
N SER A 242 21.73 -5.36 3.51
CA SER A 242 20.63 -6.31 3.73
C SER A 242 19.38 -5.68 4.36
N THR A 243 19.38 -4.36 4.56
CA THR A 243 18.20 -3.65 5.06
C THR A 243 17.15 -3.52 3.94
N PRO A 244 15.86 -3.32 4.26
CA PRO A 244 14.85 -3.04 3.24
C PRO A 244 15.23 -1.87 2.32
N ALA A 245 15.81 -0.81 2.88
CA ALA A 245 16.29 0.35 2.12
C ALA A 245 17.43 0.01 1.16
N ALA A 246 18.41 -0.78 1.60
CA ALA A 246 19.50 -1.23 0.73
C ALA A 246 18.96 -2.11 -0.40
N ILE A 247 18.03 -3.02 -0.10
CA ILE A 247 17.43 -3.90 -1.11
C ILE A 247 16.64 -3.09 -2.16
N ASP A 248 15.79 -2.16 -1.73
CA ASP A 248 15.01 -1.33 -2.67
C ASP A 248 15.90 -0.35 -3.47
N SER A 249 16.95 0.20 -2.85
CA SER A 249 17.94 1.02 -3.54
C SER A 249 18.74 0.21 -4.58
N ASP A 250 19.16 -1.01 -4.23
CA ASP A 250 19.84 -1.92 -5.15
C ASP A 250 18.91 -2.28 -6.32
N LEU A 251 17.65 -2.61 -6.05
CA LEU A 251 16.66 -2.91 -7.09
C LEU A 251 16.43 -1.73 -8.03
N LEU A 252 16.40 -0.49 -7.51
CA LEU A 252 16.30 0.70 -8.35
C LEU A 252 17.55 0.90 -9.22
N ALA A 253 18.74 0.66 -8.67
CA ALA A 253 20.00 0.79 -9.41
C ALA A 253 20.22 -0.31 -10.45
N ILE A 254 19.61 -1.50 -10.27
CA ILE A 254 19.64 -2.62 -11.21
C ILE A 254 18.82 -2.31 -12.49
N ARG A 255 17.90 -1.35 -12.44
CA ARG A 255 17.02 -1.01 -13.57
C ARG A 255 17.68 -0.18 -14.64
#